data_AF-A0A4U7CXF4-F1
#
_entry.id   AF-A0A4U7CXF4-F1
#
_cell.length_a   1.000
_cell.length_b   1.000
_cell.length_c   1.000
_cell.angle_alpha   90.00
_cell.angle_beta   90.00
_cell.angle_gamma   90.00
#
_symmetry.space_group_name_H-M   'P 1'
#
loop_
_entity.id
_entity.type
_entity.pdbx_description
1 polymer ?
#
loop_
_entity_poly.entity_id
_entity_poly.type
_entity_poly.pdbx_seq_one_letter_code
_entity_poly.pdbx_strand_id
1 'polypeptide(L)'
;MRPAAKTARVSHAHRADGPGLLLRENGPALLVPAAWGVAAGAVVGLVSAHALFVAHVVMSVLLVAFVAASWRDMATGVLRAWKLVILAGTPVTVAGVAGFLARDGAAPVLAAAVPADALLAVAFYGWMLLPAPAFGYTALRDPDGRRSAVHGVAAACSVAGAAVAALAGSQTGVVAGIALVGLGQTAGILTATALY
;
A
#
# COMPACT_ATOMS: atom_id res chain seq x y z
N MET A 1 25.58 43.61 -27.05
CA MET A 1 24.19 43.68 -26.53
C MET A 1 23.67 42.26 -26.34
N ARG A 2 23.42 41.83 -25.10
CA ARG A 2 22.80 40.52 -24.79
C ARG A 2 21.31 40.76 -24.48
N PRO A 3 20.34 40.02 -25.06
CA PRO A 3 18.96 40.17 -24.65
C PRO A 3 18.74 39.47 -23.31
N ALA A 4 18.07 40.17 -22.40
CA ALA A 4 17.67 39.66 -21.09
C ALA A 4 16.52 38.67 -21.25
N ALA A 5 16.71 37.44 -20.76
CA ALA A 5 15.65 36.43 -20.68
C ALA A 5 14.63 36.86 -19.62
N LYS A 6 13.40 37.14 -20.07
CA LYS A 6 12.25 37.42 -19.22
C LYS A 6 11.87 36.15 -18.48
N THR A 7 12.16 36.08 -17.19
CA THR A 7 11.79 34.97 -16.30
C THR A 7 10.26 34.85 -16.28
N ALA A 8 9.72 33.86 -16.99
CA ALA A 8 8.32 33.51 -16.92
C ALA A 8 8.05 32.93 -15.53
N ARG A 9 7.48 33.77 -14.66
CA ARG A 9 6.96 33.38 -13.36
C ARG A 9 5.81 32.39 -13.61
N VAL A 10 6.08 31.10 -13.44
CA VAL A 10 5.06 30.05 -13.51
C VAL A 10 4.05 30.33 -12.41
N SER A 11 2.86 30.76 -12.80
CA SER A 11 1.73 31.01 -11.91
C SER A 11 1.24 29.67 -11.36
N HIS A 12 1.56 29.37 -10.10
CA HIS A 12 0.88 28.35 -9.31
C HIS A 12 -0.58 28.79 -9.11
N ALA A 13 -1.46 28.40 -10.03
CA ALA A 13 -2.88 28.75 -9.96
C ALA A 13 -3.75 27.54 -10.30
N HIS A 14 -3.72 26.52 -9.43
CA HIS A 14 -4.92 25.80 -8.99
C HIS A 14 -4.57 24.96 -7.75
N ARG A 15 -4.60 25.58 -6.56
CA ARG A 15 -4.51 24.84 -5.31
C ARG A 15 -5.91 24.41 -4.93
N ALA A 16 -6.22 23.12 -5.10
CA ALA A 16 -7.47 22.54 -4.63
C ALA A 16 -7.42 22.40 -3.10
N ASP A 17 -7.46 23.52 -2.38
CA ASP A 17 -7.29 23.55 -0.93
C ASP A 17 -8.56 23.09 -0.21
N GLY A 18 -8.67 21.78 0.02
CA GLY A 18 -9.71 21.20 0.86
C GLY A 18 -9.15 20.12 1.78
N PRO A 19 -9.75 19.90 2.98
CA PRO A 19 -9.29 18.87 3.91
C PRO A 19 -9.27 17.46 3.30
N GLY A 20 -10.15 17.19 2.32
CA GLY A 20 -10.15 15.93 1.56
C GLY A 20 -8.92 15.72 0.66
N LEU A 21 -8.30 16.80 0.15
CA LEU A 21 -7.08 16.70 -0.66
C LEU A 21 -5.90 16.29 0.22
N LEU A 22 -5.72 16.98 1.35
CA LEU A 22 -4.64 16.71 2.30
C LEU A 22 -4.70 15.31 2.90
N LEU A 23 -5.91 14.83 3.21
CA LEU A 23 -6.11 13.47 3.71
C LEU A 23 -5.76 12.42 2.65
N ARG A 24 -6.03 12.69 1.38
CA ARG A 24 -5.74 11.79 0.27
C ARG A 24 -4.24 11.75 -0.04
N GLU A 25 -3.59 12.90 -0.01
CA GLU A 25 -2.16 13.02 -0.28
C GLU A 25 -1.31 12.40 0.83
N ASN A 26 -1.69 12.62 2.10
CA ASN A 26 -0.87 12.21 3.25
C ASN A 26 -1.42 11.00 4.01
N GLY A 27 -2.68 10.61 3.77
CA GLY A 27 -3.31 9.47 4.42
C GLY A 27 -2.47 8.19 4.36
N PRO A 28 -1.88 7.82 3.20
CA PRO A 28 -1.02 6.64 3.11
C PRO A 28 0.15 6.64 4.09
N ALA A 29 0.73 7.80 4.42
CA ALA A 29 1.86 7.89 5.35
C ALA A 29 1.52 7.43 6.77
N LEU A 30 0.24 7.49 7.14
CA LEU A 30 -0.27 7.06 8.44
C LEU A 30 -0.91 5.67 8.35
N LEU A 31 -1.64 5.39 7.26
CA LEU A 31 -2.37 4.14 7.07
C LEU A 31 -1.45 2.94 6.82
N VAL A 32 -0.37 3.10 6.03
CA VAL A 32 0.56 2.00 5.72
C VAL A 32 1.26 1.46 6.97
N PRO A 33 1.91 2.28 7.82
CA PRO A 33 2.52 1.76 9.04
C PRO A 33 1.48 1.16 10.00
N ALA A 34 0.29 1.77 10.11
CA ALA A 34 -0.78 1.22 10.93
C ALA A 34 -1.23 -0.17 10.45
N ALA A 35 -1.40 -0.36 9.14
CA ALA A 35 -1.80 -1.64 8.56
C ALA A 35 -0.79 -2.75 8.86
N TRP A 36 0.52 -2.48 8.73
CA TRP A 36 1.55 -3.45 9.06
C TRP A 36 1.65 -3.73 10.57
N GLY A 37 1.41 -2.72 11.41
CA GLY A 37 1.29 -2.90 12.86
C GLY A 37 0.12 -3.82 13.24
N VAL A 38 -1.05 -3.63 12.61
CA VAL A 38 -2.23 -4.49 12.78
C VAL A 38 -1.94 -5.92 12.31
N ALA A 39 -1.27 -6.09 11.17
CA ALA A 39 -0.89 -7.41 10.66
C ALA A 39 0.08 -8.14 11.61
N ALA A 40 1.12 -7.46 12.11
CA ALA A 40 2.03 -8.02 13.10
C ALA A 40 1.28 -8.37 14.41
N GLY A 41 0.42 -7.46 14.87
CA GLY A 41 -0.43 -7.66 16.05
C GLY A 41 -1.35 -8.87 15.92
N ALA A 42 -1.91 -9.11 14.73
CA ALA A 42 -2.73 -10.29 14.47
C ALA A 42 -1.92 -11.59 14.53
N VAL A 43 -0.70 -11.59 13.97
CA VAL A 43 0.20 -12.77 14.01
C VAL A 43 0.57 -13.14 15.44
N VAL A 44 0.72 -12.17 16.34
CA VAL A 44 1.04 -12.42 17.76
C VAL A 44 -0.20 -12.51 18.66
N GLY A 45 -1.41 -12.50 18.09
CA GLY A 45 -2.66 -12.65 18.84
C GLY A 45 -3.13 -11.41 19.61
N LEU A 46 -2.52 -10.23 19.39
CA LEU A 46 -2.94 -8.95 19.99
C LEU A 46 -4.13 -8.31 19.27
N VAL A 47 -4.38 -8.67 18.01
CA VAL A 47 -5.53 -8.21 17.23
C VAL A 47 -6.46 -9.39 16.97
N SER A 48 -7.74 -9.24 17.31
CA SER A 48 -8.74 -10.29 17.10
C SER A 48 -9.07 -10.48 15.61
N ALA A 49 -9.50 -11.68 15.24
CA ALA A 49 -9.95 -11.97 13.87
C ALA A 49 -11.10 -11.04 13.43
N HIS A 50 -12.03 -10.74 14.34
CA HIS A 50 -13.13 -9.80 14.06
C HIS A 50 -12.63 -8.37 13.79
N ALA A 51 -11.67 -7.87 14.58
CA ALA A 51 -11.08 -6.56 14.33
C ALA A 51 -10.35 -6.53 12.97
N LEU A 52 -9.63 -7.61 12.63
CA LEU A 52 -8.95 -7.73 11.35
C LEU A 52 -9.92 -7.83 10.17
N PHE A 53 -11.06 -8.51 10.34
CA PHE A 53 -12.15 -8.54 9.37
C PHE A 53 -12.72 -7.14 9.11
N VAL A 54 -13.07 -6.41 10.17
CA VAL A 54 -13.56 -5.03 10.07
C VAL A 54 -12.52 -4.14 9.38
N ALA A 55 -11.24 -4.29 9.69
CA ALA A 55 -10.17 -3.56 9.02
C ALA A 55 -10.15 -3.82 7.51
N HIS A 56 -10.32 -5.07 7.05
CA HIS A 56 -10.38 -5.38 5.61
C HIS A 56 -11.63 -4.78 4.94
N VAL A 57 -12.78 -4.77 5.61
CA VAL A 57 -14.00 -4.14 5.09
C VAL A 57 -13.79 -2.64 4.92
N VAL A 58 -13.31 -1.96 5.97
CA VAL A 58 -13.02 -0.52 5.93
C VAL A 58 -12.00 -0.20 4.86
N MET A 59 -10.89 -0.94 4.79
CA MET A 59 -9.86 -0.73 3.78
C MET A 59 -10.38 -0.93 2.35
N SER A 60 -11.25 -1.92 2.12
CA SER A 60 -11.86 -2.14 0.81
C SER A 60 -12.68 -0.92 0.35
N VAL A 61 -13.50 -0.36 1.26
CA VAL A 61 -14.29 0.84 0.97
C VAL A 61 -13.37 2.05 0.72
N LEU A 62 -12.35 2.24 1.55
CA LEU A 62 -11.41 3.34 1.42
C LEU A 62 -10.63 3.29 0.10
N LEU A 63 -10.18 2.11 -0.34
CA LEU A 63 -9.46 1.96 -1.61
C LEU A 63 -10.36 2.31 -2.82
N VAL A 64 -11.61 1.85 -2.81
CA VAL A 64 -12.58 2.19 -3.86
C VAL A 64 -12.89 3.68 -3.88
N ALA A 65 -13.13 4.28 -2.72
CA ALA A 65 -13.37 5.72 -2.61
C ALA A 65 -12.16 6.53 -3.07
N PHE A 66 -10.94 6.13 -2.66
CA PHE A 66 -9.70 6.78 -3.02
C PHE A 66 -9.46 6.75 -4.53
N VAL A 67 -9.59 5.58 -5.17
CA VAL A 67 -9.33 5.44 -6.60
C VAL A 67 -10.38 6.18 -7.44
N ALA A 68 -11.64 6.18 -7.01
CA ALA A 68 -12.70 6.95 -7.65
C ALA A 68 -12.42 8.45 -7.57
N ALA A 69 -12.05 8.95 -6.39
CA ALA A 69 -11.72 10.36 -6.18
C ALA A 69 -10.43 10.79 -6.90
N SER A 70 -9.47 9.87 -7.09
CA SER A 70 -8.15 10.16 -7.67
C SER A 70 -7.97 9.74 -9.12
N TRP A 71 -9.05 9.30 -9.77
CA TRP A 71 -8.95 8.60 -11.04
C TRP A 71 -8.19 9.40 -12.11
N ARG A 72 -8.56 10.68 -12.26
CA ARG A 72 -8.01 11.60 -13.25
C ARG A 72 -6.62 12.11 -12.86
N ASP A 73 -6.41 12.38 -11.57
CA ASP A 73 -5.14 12.87 -11.04
C ASP A 73 -4.02 11.82 -11.21
N MET A 74 -4.38 10.53 -11.14
CA MET A 74 -3.46 9.42 -11.29
C MET A 74 -3.45 8.84 -12.72
N ALA A 75 -3.54 9.69 -13.74
CA ALA A 75 -3.61 9.23 -15.13
C ALA A 75 -2.26 8.85 -15.75
N THR A 76 -1.15 9.45 -15.31
CA THR A 76 0.16 9.32 -15.97
C THR A 76 1.30 9.03 -14.99
N GLY A 77 2.44 8.59 -15.54
CA GLY A 77 3.70 8.45 -14.81
C GLY A 77 3.62 7.58 -13.56
N VAL A 78 4.30 8.03 -12.50
CA VAL A 78 4.38 7.32 -11.21
C VAL A 78 3.00 7.15 -10.59
N LEU A 79 2.17 8.20 -10.64
CA LEU A 79 0.81 8.13 -10.10
C LEU A 79 -0.05 7.06 -10.82
N ARG A 80 0.11 6.86 -12.13
CA ARG A 80 -0.56 5.76 -12.84
C ARG A 80 -0.13 4.39 -12.31
N ALA A 81 1.15 4.19 -12.02
CA ALA A 81 1.63 2.93 -11.45
C ALA A 81 0.98 2.67 -10.08
N TRP A 82 0.91 3.69 -9.22
CA TRP A 82 0.23 3.60 -7.93
C TRP A 82 -1.29 3.38 -8.06
N LYS A 83 -1.94 3.96 -9.08
CA LYS A 83 -3.34 3.66 -9.37
C LYS A 83 -3.54 2.18 -9.69
N LEU A 84 -2.63 1.57 -10.46
CA LEU A 84 -2.68 0.14 -10.76
C LEU A 84 -2.48 -0.70 -9.49
N VAL A 85 -1.60 -0.29 -8.58
CA VAL A 85 -1.44 -0.94 -7.27
C VAL A 85 -2.75 -0.89 -6.48
N ILE A 86 -3.43 0.25 -6.43
CA ILE A 86 -4.72 0.37 -5.72
C ILE A 86 -5.81 -0.47 -6.39
N LEU A 87 -5.87 -0.45 -7.73
CA LEU A 87 -6.84 -1.24 -8.50
C LEU A 87 -6.64 -2.74 -8.33
N ALA A 88 -5.39 -3.22 -8.32
CA ALA A 88 -5.07 -4.62 -8.07
C ALA A 88 -5.17 -4.98 -6.58
N GLY A 89 -4.85 -4.04 -5.70
CA GLY A 89 -4.95 -4.17 -4.25
C GLY A 89 -6.38 -4.27 -3.76
N THR A 90 -7.34 -3.66 -4.46
CA THR A 90 -8.76 -3.71 -4.10
C THR A 90 -9.31 -5.15 -4.05
N PRO A 91 -9.23 -5.97 -5.13
CA PRO A 91 -9.66 -7.37 -5.07
C PRO A 91 -8.80 -8.20 -4.11
N VAL A 92 -7.52 -7.86 -3.92
CA VAL A 92 -6.66 -8.51 -2.90
C VAL A 92 -7.18 -8.26 -1.48
N THR A 93 -7.60 -7.03 -1.14
CA THR A 93 -8.22 -6.72 0.15
C THR A 93 -9.58 -7.40 0.31
N VAL A 94 -10.38 -7.42 -0.76
CA VAL A 94 -11.68 -8.11 -0.79
C VAL A 94 -11.51 -9.62 -0.59
N ALA A 95 -10.42 -10.22 -1.08
CA ALA A 95 -10.10 -11.62 -0.77
C ALA A 95 -9.96 -11.84 0.74
N GLY A 96 -9.40 -10.88 1.49
CA GLY A 96 -9.34 -10.95 2.95
C GLY A 96 -10.73 -10.98 3.59
N VAL A 97 -11.64 -10.10 3.16
CA VAL A 97 -13.06 -10.10 3.60
C VAL A 97 -13.70 -11.45 3.32
N ALA A 98 -13.52 -11.96 2.09
CA ALA A 98 -14.05 -13.23 1.64
C ALA A 98 -13.49 -14.41 2.46
N GLY A 99 -12.19 -14.37 2.80
CA GLY A 99 -11.52 -15.36 3.63
C GLY A 99 -12.08 -15.44 5.04
N PHE A 100 -12.33 -14.29 5.68
CA PHE A 100 -12.98 -14.26 7.01
C PHE A 100 -14.43 -14.78 6.95
N LEU A 101 -15.23 -14.36 5.96
CA LEU A 101 -16.60 -14.85 5.79
C LEU A 101 -16.67 -16.36 5.53
N ALA A 102 -15.71 -16.90 4.78
CA ALA A 102 -15.60 -18.34 4.56
C ALA A 102 -15.20 -19.08 5.84
N ARG A 103 -14.26 -18.53 6.62
CA ARG A 103 -13.80 -19.10 7.89
C ARG A 103 -14.90 -19.13 8.96
N ASP A 104 -15.73 -18.10 9.02
CA ASP A 104 -16.84 -17.97 9.97
C ASP A 104 -18.10 -18.74 9.51
N GLY A 105 -18.07 -19.40 8.36
CA GLY A 105 -19.20 -20.16 7.81
C GLY A 105 -20.33 -19.32 7.23
N ALA A 106 -20.17 -17.99 7.18
CA ALA A 106 -21.17 -17.04 6.67
C ALA A 106 -21.32 -17.09 5.14
N ALA A 107 -20.34 -17.64 4.41
CA ALA A 107 -20.35 -17.79 2.95
C ALA A 107 -20.07 -19.24 2.52
N PRO A 108 -21.02 -20.18 2.71
CA PRO A 108 -20.78 -21.62 2.52
C PRO A 108 -20.43 -22.00 1.07
N VAL A 109 -21.01 -21.33 0.08
CA VAL A 109 -20.70 -21.55 -1.35
C VAL A 109 -19.26 -21.15 -1.66
N LEU A 110 -18.79 -20.04 -1.09
CA LEU A 110 -17.42 -19.57 -1.27
C LEU A 110 -16.43 -20.50 -0.55
N ALA A 111 -16.75 -20.91 0.68
CA ALA A 111 -15.94 -21.81 1.48
C ALA A 111 -15.75 -23.19 0.81
N ALA A 112 -16.75 -23.64 0.04
CA ALA A 112 -16.66 -24.86 -0.76
C ALA A 112 -15.76 -24.71 -2.00
N ALA A 113 -15.62 -23.50 -2.54
CA ALA A 113 -14.87 -23.24 -3.77
C ALA A 113 -13.39 -22.93 -3.52
N VAL A 114 -13.08 -22.17 -2.47
CA VAL A 114 -11.72 -21.71 -2.17
C VAL A 114 -11.43 -21.80 -0.68
N PRO A 115 -10.28 -22.39 -0.26
CA PRO A 115 -9.90 -22.42 1.15
C PRO A 115 -9.75 -21.01 1.73
N ALA A 116 -10.32 -20.77 2.92
CA ALA A 116 -10.25 -19.47 3.60
C ALA A 116 -8.81 -18.99 3.79
N ASP A 117 -7.90 -19.89 4.18
CA ASP A 117 -6.49 -19.56 4.37
C ASP A 117 -5.79 -19.14 3.07
N ALA A 118 -6.22 -19.66 1.91
CA ALA A 118 -5.69 -19.22 0.62
C ALA A 118 -6.11 -17.79 0.30
N LEU A 119 -7.37 -17.43 0.59
CA LEU A 119 -7.88 -16.06 0.42
C LEU A 119 -7.18 -15.06 1.36
N LEU A 120 -6.96 -15.45 2.61
CA LEU A 120 -6.21 -14.65 3.58
C LEU A 120 -4.74 -14.51 3.19
N ALA A 121 -4.12 -15.57 2.66
CA ALA A 121 -2.76 -15.52 2.13
C ALA A 121 -2.65 -14.60 0.92
N VAL A 122 -3.64 -14.59 0.02
CA VAL A 122 -3.71 -13.64 -1.10
C VAL A 122 -3.74 -12.21 -0.57
N ALA A 123 -4.58 -11.91 0.42
CA ALA A 123 -4.65 -10.58 1.03
C ALA A 123 -3.30 -10.16 1.63
N PHE A 124 -2.69 -11.04 2.42
CA PHE A 124 -1.44 -10.78 3.13
C PHE A 124 -0.25 -10.62 2.18
N TYR A 125 0.08 -11.63 1.38
CA TYR A 125 1.23 -11.60 0.47
C TYR A 125 1.00 -10.66 -0.73
N GLY A 126 -0.25 -10.49 -1.16
CA GLY A 126 -0.61 -9.55 -2.20
C GLY A 126 -0.19 -8.12 -1.84
N TRP A 127 -0.48 -7.66 -0.62
CA TRP A 127 -0.04 -6.33 -0.16
C TRP A 127 1.45 -6.24 0.17
N MET A 128 2.09 -7.35 0.52
CA MET A 128 3.56 -7.37 0.62
C MET A 128 4.21 -7.10 -0.74
N LEU A 129 3.68 -7.68 -1.83
CA LEU A 129 4.33 -7.71 -3.13
C LEU A 129 3.85 -6.64 -4.13
N LEU A 130 2.56 -6.32 -4.14
CA LEU A 130 1.96 -5.38 -5.11
C LEU A 130 2.66 -4.01 -5.17
N PRO A 131 3.08 -3.39 -4.05
CA PRO A 131 3.76 -2.09 -4.10
C PRO A 131 5.17 -2.16 -4.70
N ALA A 132 5.84 -3.32 -4.69
CA ALA A 132 7.23 -3.45 -5.12
C ALA A 132 7.51 -2.92 -6.54
N PRO A 133 6.76 -3.28 -7.60
CA PRO A 133 6.97 -2.72 -8.93
C PRO A 133 6.70 -1.21 -8.99
N ALA A 134 5.74 -0.67 -8.23
CA ALA A 134 5.48 0.77 -8.19
C ALA A 134 6.60 1.53 -7.49
N PHE A 135 7.15 0.99 -6.40
CA PHE A 135 8.35 1.53 -5.75
C PHE A 135 9.56 1.49 -6.68
N GLY A 136 9.81 0.37 -7.36
CA GLY A 136 10.89 0.26 -8.34
C GLY A 136 10.74 1.26 -9.49
N TYR A 137 9.54 1.41 -10.01
CA TYR A 137 9.26 2.42 -11.03
C TYR A 137 9.44 3.85 -10.51
N THR A 138 9.02 4.13 -9.27
CA THR A 138 9.23 5.43 -8.63
C THR A 138 10.72 5.73 -8.48
N ALA A 139 11.52 4.75 -8.03
CA ALA A 139 12.97 4.87 -7.91
C ALA A 139 13.64 5.24 -9.24
N LEU A 140 13.23 4.59 -10.34
CA LEU A 140 13.77 4.85 -11.68
C LEU A 140 13.39 6.22 -12.23
N ARG A 141 12.38 6.89 -11.68
CA ARG A 141 11.85 8.17 -12.16
C ARG A 141 12.15 9.34 -11.24
N ASP A 142 12.70 9.11 -10.05
CA ASP A 142 13.10 10.17 -9.13
C ASP A 142 14.50 10.69 -9.51
N PRO A 143 14.65 11.98 -9.86
CA PRO A 143 15.95 12.56 -10.19
C PRO A 143 16.88 12.72 -8.97
N ASP A 144 16.36 12.67 -7.75
CA ASP A 144 17.18 12.71 -6.53
C ASP A 144 17.68 11.32 -6.17
N GLY A 145 19.00 11.16 -6.15
CA GLY A 145 19.63 9.85 -5.90
C GLY A 145 19.32 9.27 -4.52
N ARG A 146 19.06 10.10 -3.49
CA ARG A 146 18.72 9.60 -2.14
C ARG A 146 17.28 9.10 -2.10
N ARG A 147 16.32 9.87 -2.62
CA ARG A 147 14.92 9.44 -2.69
C ARG A 147 14.75 8.22 -3.59
N SER A 148 15.44 8.23 -4.74
CA SER A 148 15.52 7.07 -5.64
C SER A 148 15.98 5.81 -4.90
N ALA A 149 17.06 5.91 -4.12
CA ALA A 149 17.57 4.79 -3.32
C ALA A 149 16.55 4.31 -2.27
N VAL A 150 15.84 5.21 -1.58
CA VAL A 150 14.81 4.82 -0.59
C VAL A 150 13.68 4.04 -1.25
N HIS A 151 13.19 4.47 -2.42
CA HIS A 151 12.17 3.72 -3.16
C HIS A 151 12.69 2.36 -3.65
N GLY A 152 13.95 2.27 -4.10
CA GLY A 152 14.58 1.01 -4.47
C GLY A 152 14.65 0.03 -3.29
N VAL A 153 15.07 0.52 -2.11
CA VAL A 153 15.11 -0.27 -0.87
C VAL A 153 13.69 -0.68 -0.46
N ALA A 154 12.69 0.20 -0.56
CA ALA A 154 11.30 -0.13 -0.26
C ALA A 154 10.78 -1.29 -1.13
N ALA A 155 11.13 -1.30 -2.42
CA ALA A 155 10.81 -2.41 -3.33
C ALA A 155 11.51 -3.71 -2.91
N ALA A 156 12.81 -3.65 -2.59
CA ALA A 156 13.59 -4.82 -2.16
C ALA A 156 13.06 -5.39 -0.83
N CYS A 157 12.77 -4.53 0.15
CA CYS A 157 12.18 -4.91 1.43
C CYS A 157 10.80 -5.56 1.27
N SER A 158 9.98 -5.08 0.33
CA SER A 158 8.67 -5.66 0.01
C SER A 158 8.79 -7.12 -0.44
N VAL A 159 9.72 -7.41 -1.36
CA VAL A 159 9.96 -8.76 -1.87
C VAL A 159 10.66 -9.64 -0.83
N ALA A 160 11.73 -9.13 -0.21
CA ALA A 160 12.50 -9.86 0.79
C ALA A 160 11.65 -10.19 2.02
N GLY A 161 10.85 -9.26 2.52
CA GLY A 161 10.00 -9.48 3.67
C GLY A 161 8.87 -10.49 3.39
N ALA A 162 8.32 -10.49 2.16
CA ALA A 162 7.39 -11.54 1.73
C ALA A 162 8.06 -12.92 1.74
N ALA A 163 9.29 -13.03 1.23
CA ALA A 163 10.04 -14.28 1.23
C ALA A 163 10.38 -14.74 2.66
N VAL A 164 10.82 -13.83 3.53
CA VAL A 164 11.09 -14.14 4.95
C VAL A 164 9.82 -14.65 5.63
N ALA A 165 8.68 -13.97 5.45
CA ALA A 165 7.42 -14.41 6.05
C ALA A 165 6.97 -15.78 5.54
N ALA A 166 7.11 -16.05 4.23
CA ALA A 166 6.73 -17.33 3.64
C ALA A 166 7.63 -18.50 4.09
N LEU A 167 8.90 -18.24 4.37
CA LEU A 167 9.92 -19.26 4.71
C LEU A 167 10.19 -19.39 6.21
N ALA A 168 9.59 -18.52 7.03
CA ALA A 168 9.92 -18.35 8.45
C ALA A 168 9.81 -19.60 9.32
N GLY A 169 8.87 -20.51 9.00
CA GLY A 169 8.54 -21.70 9.81
C GLY A 169 8.13 -21.41 11.27
N SER A 170 8.02 -20.13 11.66
CA SER A 170 7.87 -19.67 13.04
C SER A 170 7.16 -18.32 13.07
N GLN A 171 6.42 -18.05 14.15
CA GLN A 171 5.72 -16.79 14.36
C GLN A 171 6.68 -15.59 14.34
N THR A 172 7.83 -15.70 15.01
CA THR A 172 8.86 -14.64 15.06
C THR A 172 9.40 -14.32 13.66
N GLY A 173 9.66 -15.34 12.83
CA GLY A 173 10.12 -15.10 11.46
C GLY A 173 9.05 -14.43 10.59
N VAL A 174 7.77 -14.77 10.77
CA VAL A 174 6.67 -14.07 10.07
C VAL A 174 6.62 -12.60 10.47
N VAL A 175 6.72 -12.30 11.77
CA VAL A 175 6.79 -10.92 12.27
C VAL A 175 8.01 -10.18 11.73
N ALA A 176 9.17 -10.83 11.63
CA ALA A 176 10.36 -10.23 11.03
C ALA A 176 10.14 -9.89 9.54
N GLY A 177 9.48 -10.77 8.78
CA GLY A 177 9.08 -10.50 7.40
C GLY A 177 8.12 -9.31 7.30
N ILE A 178 7.10 -9.25 8.17
CA ILE A 178 6.18 -8.11 8.27
C ILE A 178 6.93 -6.82 8.58
N ALA A 179 7.84 -6.84 9.56
CA ALA A 179 8.61 -5.67 9.95
C ALA A 179 9.48 -5.16 8.78
N LEU A 180 10.12 -6.07 8.04
CA LEU A 180 10.91 -5.71 6.87
C LEU A 180 10.07 -5.03 5.79
N VAL A 181 8.91 -5.60 5.44
CA VAL A 181 7.98 -4.98 4.49
C VAL A 181 7.47 -3.64 5.02
N GLY A 182 7.00 -3.62 6.26
CA GLY A 182 6.39 -2.45 6.89
C GLY A 182 7.35 -1.27 6.96
N LEU A 183 8.60 -1.49 7.37
CA LEU A 183 9.62 -0.44 7.39
C LEU A 183 9.95 0.07 5.99
N GLY A 184 10.15 -0.83 5.03
CA GLY A 184 10.47 -0.46 3.64
C GLY A 184 9.36 0.35 2.98
N GLN A 185 8.12 -0.18 3.01
CA GLN A 185 6.97 0.50 2.41
C GLN A 185 6.68 1.83 3.11
N THR A 186 6.77 1.89 4.45
CA THR A 186 6.56 3.14 5.21
C THR A 186 7.60 4.20 4.84
N ALA A 187 8.89 3.85 4.80
CA ALA A 187 9.95 4.77 4.42
C ALA A 187 9.77 5.30 2.99
N GLY A 188 9.37 4.43 2.07
CA GLY A 188 9.06 4.79 0.69
C GLY A 188 7.88 5.76 0.58
N ILE A 189 6.79 5.53 1.32
CA ILE A 189 5.63 6.44 1.31
C ILE A 189 5.96 7.76 1.98
N LEU A 190 6.64 7.77 3.14
CA LEU A 190 7.04 9.00 3.82
C LEU A 190 7.95 9.87 2.95
N THR A 191 8.84 9.23 2.18
CA THR A 191 9.70 9.92 1.21
C THR A 191 8.88 10.56 0.10
N ALA A 192 7.81 9.91 -0.36
CA ALA A 192 6.90 10.45 -1.37
C ALA A 192 6.03 11.61 -0.85
N THR A 193 5.66 11.61 0.44
CA THR A 193 4.74 12.59 1.02
C THR A 193 5.42 13.76 1.74
N ALA A 194 6.61 13.57 2.32
CA ALA A 194 7.26 14.58 3.18
C ALA A 194 8.40 15.34 2.50
N LEU A 195 8.85 14.92 1.31
CA LEU A 195 9.97 15.54 0.59
C LEU A 195 9.54 16.27 -0.70
N TYR A 196 8.23 16.53 -0.84
CA TYR A 196 7.61 17.33 -1.90
C TYR A 196 6.74 18.43 -1.29
#